data_AF-A0A2W0ARW2-F1
#
_entry.id   AF-A0A2W0ARW2-F1
#
_cell.length_a   1.000
_cell.length_b   1.000
_cell.length_c   1.000
_cell.angle_alpha   90.00
_cell.angle_beta   90.00
_cell.angle_gamma   90.00
#
_symmetry.space_group_name_H-M   'P 1'
#
loop_
_entity.id
_entity.type
_entity.pdbx_description
1 polymer ?
#
loop_
_entity_poly.entity_id
_entity_poly.type
_entity_poly.pdbx_seq_one_letter_code
_entity_poly.pdbx_strand_id
1 'polypeptide(L)'
;MKLRGCGTALVTPFKADSSVDEEALRALVAWQVESGIDFLVPCGTTGETPTLSHDEWLRVIDVTIESAAGRLPIVAGATSNSTRDAVEKVKEVAAHPGVDAILTASPYYNKPTQEGQYRHFKSIAEAVSKPLILYNVPGRTGANIEPATLARLAEVPNIMGVKEASGNMSQIAEVCHAVPETFLVFSGDDAVTLPVVAVGGVGIISVAANEIPREMTEMTQAALNNDWETARRLHRKYFPLMQANFIESNPLPVKAVLAMMGKMQEVYRLPLLPMKRDTRSRLQRIATEVGVISKPVAPAAEAVEFYIYENWHAGPHKAVLHRASCGQCNSGRGRPSGHDANHARWHGPYATLAEARSASQTMAGVLIRSECKCI
;
A
#
# COMPACT_ATOMS: atom_id res chain seq x y z
N MET A 1 -25.20 16.64 -4.46
CA MET A 1 -24.35 15.42 -4.54
C MET A 1 -24.41 14.69 -3.22
N LYS A 2 -24.56 13.36 -3.19
CA LYS A 2 -24.62 12.58 -1.95
C LYS A 2 -23.34 11.73 -1.80
N LEU A 3 -22.29 12.32 -1.26
CA LEU A 3 -21.06 11.58 -0.90
C LEU A 3 -21.36 10.66 0.28
N ARG A 4 -21.32 9.35 0.06
CA ARG A 4 -21.57 8.30 1.05
C ARG A 4 -20.86 7.03 0.57
N GLY A 5 -20.55 6.10 1.47
CA GLY A 5 -19.96 4.81 1.09
C GLY A 5 -18.43 4.81 1.17
N CYS A 6 -17.79 4.03 0.30
CA CYS A 6 -16.35 3.83 0.29
C CYS A 6 -15.67 4.73 -0.73
N GLY A 7 -14.81 5.63 -0.27
CA GLY A 7 -13.92 6.40 -1.11
C GLY A 7 -12.48 5.93 -1.02
N THR A 8 -11.77 5.84 -2.13
CA THR A 8 -10.34 5.44 -2.11
C THR A 8 -9.43 6.65 -1.96
N ALA A 9 -8.61 6.67 -0.90
CA ALA A 9 -7.46 7.57 -0.79
C ALA A 9 -6.35 7.09 -1.72
N LEU A 10 -6.38 7.54 -2.98
CA LEU A 10 -5.54 7.01 -4.05
C LEU A 10 -4.04 7.19 -3.75
N VAL A 11 -3.28 6.14 -4.03
CA VAL A 11 -1.82 6.24 -4.17
C VAL A 11 -1.44 7.05 -5.42
N THR A 12 -0.26 7.65 -5.42
CA THR A 12 0.35 8.19 -6.64
C THR A 12 1.44 7.23 -7.10
N PRO A 13 1.29 6.57 -8.27
CA PRO A 13 2.32 5.71 -8.81
C PRO A 13 3.46 6.55 -9.42
N PHE A 14 4.68 6.06 -9.27
CA PHE A 14 5.89 6.70 -9.80
C PHE A 14 6.67 5.70 -10.66
N LYS A 15 7.34 6.21 -11.69
CA LYS A 15 8.29 5.47 -12.51
C LYS A 15 9.63 5.36 -11.79
N ALA A 16 10.53 4.51 -12.27
CA ALA A 16 11.88 4.33 -11.71
C ALA A 16 12.70 5.63 -11.62
N ASP A 17 12.45 6.61 -12.48
CA ASP A 17 13.08 7.94 -12.45
C ASP A 17 12.42 8.93 -11.47
N SER A 18 11.49 8.43 -10.64
CA SER A 18 10.65 9.17 -9.71
C SER A 18 9.60 10.09 -10.33
N SER A 19 9.46 10.17 -11.66
CA SER A 19 8.35 10.92 -12.30
C SER A 19 7.00 10.24 -12.06
N VAL A 20 5.90 10.99 -12.16
CA VAL A 20 4.54 10.43 -12.03
C VAL A 20 4.29 9.42 -13.15
N ASP A 21 3.82 8.22 -12.78
CA ASP A 21 3.41 7.20 -13.72
C ASP A 21 1.93 7.36 -14.09
N GLU A 22 1.65 8.26 -15.03
CA GLU A 22 0.27 8.54 -15.45
C GLU A 22 -0.44 7.31 -16.00
N GLU A 23 0.26 6.41 -16.70
CA GLU A 23 -0.36 5.21 -17.26
C GLU A 23 -0.86 4.27 -16.15
N ALA A 24 0.01 4.00 -15.17
CA ALA A 24 -0.39 3.24 -13.98
C ALA A 24 -1.53 3.94 -13.21
N LEU A 25 -1.51 5.27 -13.10
CA LEU A 25 -2.59 6.02 -12.45
C LEU A 25 -3.92 5.87 -13.18
N ARG A 26 -3.95 6.01 -14.51
CA ARG A 26 -5.15 5.80 -15.34
C ARG A 26 -5.70 4.39 -15.15
N ALA A 27 -4.84 3.38 -15.18
CA ALA A 27 -5.22 1.98 -14.98
C ALA A 27 -5.78 1.72 -13.57
N LEU A 28 -5.17 2.30 -12.52
CA LEU A 28 -5.67 2.22 -11.16
C LEU A 28 -7.05 2.87 -11.05
N VAL A 29 -7.25 4.07 -11.59
CA VAL A 29 -8.54 4.77 -11.55
C VAL A 29 -9.62 3.98 -12.30
N ALA A 30 -9.32 3.47 -13.49
CA ALA A 30 -10.26 2.65 -14.25
C ALA A 30 -10.69 1.40 -13.44
N TRP A 31 -9.72 0.69 -12.85
CA TRP A 31 -9.99 -0.48 -12.02
C TRP A 31 -10.81 -0.16 -10.77
N GLN A 32 -10.56 0.98 -10.13
CA GLN A 32 -11.34 1.46 -8.98
C GLN A 32 -12.81 1.70 -9.36
N VAL A 33 -13.05 2.37 -10.50
CA VAL A 33 -14.41 2.60 -11.01
C VAL A 33 -15.10 1.28 -11.34
N GLU A 34 -14.43 0.36 -12.03
CA GLU A 34 -14.96 -0.97 -12.38
C GLU A 34 -15.24 -1.85 -11.16
N SER A 35 -14.53 -1.61 -10.07
CA SER A 35 -14.69 -2.31 -8.80
C SER A 35 -15.84 -1.75 -7.95
N GLY A 36 -16.45 -0.64 -8.36
CA GLY A 36 -17.63 -0.06 -7.73
C GLY A 36 -17.36 0.94 -6.62
N ILE A 37 -16.16 1.54 -6.57
CA ILE A 37 -15.86 2.56 -5.55
C ILE A 37 -16.85 3.74 -5.65
N ASP A 38 -17.25 4.31 -4.51
CA ASP A 38 -18.27 5.36 -4.48
C ASP A 38 -17.70 6.74 -4.84
N PHE A 39 -16.43 7.00 -4.53
CA PHE A 39 -15.71 8.23 -4.90
C PHE A 39 -14.19 8.07 -4.81
N LEU A 40 -13.43 9.00 -5.41
CA LEU A 40 -11.95 8.96 -5.39
C LEU A 40 -11.37 10.21 -4.73
N VAL A 41 -10.28 10.01 -4.00
CA VAL A 41 -9.54 11.06 -3.30
C VAL A 41 -8.09 11.10 -3.80
N PRO A 42 -7.80 11.77 -4.93
CA PRO A 42 -6.42 11.99 -5.35
C PRO A 42 -5.73 13.02 -4.44
N CYS A 43 -4.41 12.98 -4.41
CA CYS A 43 -3.59 13.96 -3.69
C CYS A 43 -3.95 14.13 -2.19
N GLY A 44 -4.36 13.03 -1.55
CA GLY A 44 -4.39 12.93 -0.09
C GLY A 44 -3.04 12.45 0.48
N THR A 45 -3.00 12.15 1.79
CA THR A 45 -1.76 11.64 2.42
C THR A 45 -1.22 10.37 1.76
N THR A 46 -2.11 9.45 1.38
CA THR A 46 -1.75 8.19 0.70
C THR A 46 -1.18 8.43 -0.71
N GLY A 47 -1.52 9.56 -1.32
CA GLY A 47 -1.00 9.99 -2.62
C GLY A 47 0.35 10.70 -2.55
N GLU A 48 1.02 10.69 -1.39
CA GLU A 48 2.35 11.29 -1.19
C GLU A 48 2.42 12.79 -1.54
N THR A 49 1.32 13.54 -1.36
CA THR A 49 1.24 14.96 -1.72
C THR A 49 2.39 15.85 -1.23
N PRO A 50 2.98 15.65 -0.03
CA PRO A 50 4.12 16.45 0.41
C PRO A 50 5.36 16.37 -0.50
N THR A 51 5.48 15.34 -1.35
CA THR A 51 6.62 15.14 -2.26
C THR A 51 6.25 15.33 -3.73
N LEU A 52 5.04 15.81 -4.03
CA LEU A 52 4.65 16.25 -5.38
C LEU A 52 5.05 17.71 -5.60
N SER A 53 5.54 18.03 -6.79
CA SER A 53 5.62 19.42 -7.21
C SER A 53 4.20 19.99 -7.39
N HIS A 54 4.11 21.31 -7.55
CA HIS A 54 2.84 21.97 -7.84
C HIS A 54 2.20 21.45 -9.14
N ASP A 55 2.99 21.38 -10.22
CA ASP A 55 2.51 20.90 -11.53
C ASP A 55 2.08 19.43 -11.47
N GLU A 56 2.82 18.58 -10.74
CA GLU A 56 2.48 17.17 -10.58
C GLU A 56 1.21 16.97 -9.75
N TRP A 57 1.03 17.79 -8.71
CA TRP A 57 -0.17 17.77 -7.88
C TRP A 57 -1.44 18.06 -8.70
N LEU A 58 -1.40 19.10 -9.55
CA LEU A 58 -2.49 19.39 -10.49
C LEU A 58 -2.65 18.28 -11.51
N ARG A 59 -1.54 17.79 -12.08
CA ARG A 59 -1.60 16.75 -13.11
C ARG A 59 -2.22 15.45 -12.60
N VAL A 60 -1.91 15.03 -11.37
CA VAL A 60 -2.53 13.84 -10.76
C VAL A 60 -4.05 14.02 -10.60
N ILE A 61 -4.52 15.21 -10.24
CA ILE A 61 -5.95 15.53 -10.16
C ILE A 61 -6.58 15.42 -11.55
N ASP A 62 -5.99 16.06 -12.57
CA ASP A 62 -6.50 16.05 -13.94
C ASP A 62 -6.58 14.62 -14.52
N VAL A 63 -5.51 13.83 -14.38
CA VAL A 63 -5.49 12.43 -14.84
C VAL A 63 -6.57 11.60 -14.15
N THR A 64 -6.82 11.86 -12.86
CA THR A 64 -7.87 11.17 -12.11
C THR A 64 -9.27 11.54 -12.63
N ILE A 65 -9.53 12.83 -12.88
CA ILE A 65 -10.79 13.33 -13.45
C ILE A 65 -11.03 12.76 -14.85
N GLU A 66 -10.03 12.88 -15.72
CA GLU A 66 -10.05 12.37 -17.10
C GLU A 66 -10.39 10.87 -17.12
N SER A 67 -9.76 10.09 -16.24
CA SER A 67 -9.93 8.63 -16.19
C SER A 67 -11.24 8.20 -15.54
N ALA A 68 -11.70 8.92 -14.53
CA ALA A 68 -13.02 8.70 -13.94
C ALA A 68 -14.14 9.01 -14.94
N ALA A 69 -13.92 9.99 -15.84
CA ALA A 69 -14.82 10.36 -16.92
C ALA A 69 -16.26 10.65 -16.42
N GLY A 70 -16.38 11.32 -15.27
CA GLY A 70 -17.66 11.68 -14.66
C GLY A 70 -18.47 10.50 -14.08
N ARG A 71 -17.92 9.29 -14.02
CA ARG A 71 -18.64 8.09 -13.53
C ARG A 71 -18.82 8.08 -12.01
N LEU A 72 -17.96 8.79 -11.27
CA LEU A 72 -18.03 8.94 -9.83
C LEU A 72 -17.46 10.30 -9.40
N PRO A 73 -17.75 10.76 -8.17
CA PRO A 73 -17.23 12.02 -7.67
C PRO A 73 -15.73 12.01 -7.38
N ILE A 74 -15.08 13.15 -7.62
CA ILE A 74 -13.68 13.40 -7.26
C ILE A 74 -13.58 14.37 -6.10
N VAL A 75 -12.90 13.95 -5.03
CA VAL A 75 -12.62 14.76 -3.84
C VAL A 75 -11.12 15.06 -3.78
N ALA A 76 -10.70 16.20 -4.32
CA ALA A 76 -9.28 16.51 -4.45
C ALA A 76 -8.65 16.95 -3.12
N GLY A 77 -7.46 16.44 -2.80
CA GLY A 77 -6.72 16.87 -1.61
C GLY A 77 -5.98 18.20 -1.80
N ALA A 78 -6.21 19.15 -0.90
CA ALA A 78 -5.66 20.50 -0.94
C ALA A 78 -5.22 21.02 0.44
N THR A 79 -4.50 20.19 1.19
CA THR A 79 -4.02 20.55 2.55
C THR A 79 -2.78 21.46 2.50
N SER A 80 -2.71 22.40 3.44
CA SER A 80 -1.51 23.16 3.81
C SER A 80 -1.56 23.54 5.30
N ASN A 81 -0.40 23.71 5.94
CA ASN A 81 -0.33 24.19 7.33
C ASN A 81 -0.29 25.73 7.45
N SER A 82 -0.29 26.44 6.32
CA SER A 82 -0.38 27.90 6.22
C SER A 82 -1.75 28.27 5.68
N THR A 83 -2.53 29.09 6.41
CA THR A 83 -3.89 29.45 6.00
C THR A 83 -3.93 30.16 4.65
N ARG A 84 -2.99 31.08 4.41
CA ARG A 84 -2.89 31.78 3.12
C ARG A 84 -2.66 30.79 1.99
N ASP A 85 -1.73 29.87 2.16
CA ASP A 85 -1.38 28.92 1.09
C ASP A 85 -2.49 27.86 0.92
N ALA A 86 -3.18 27.49 2.01
CA ALA A 86 -4.36 26.62 1.93
C ALA A 86 -5.50 27.26 1.14
N VAL A 87 -5.78 28.55 1.37
CA VAL A 87 -6.78 29.32 0.61
C VAL A 87 -6.45 29.33 -0.88
N GLU A 88 -5.20 29.61 -1.26
CA GLU A 88 -4.80 29.63 -2.66
C GLU A 88 -4.89 28.23 -3.31
N LYS A 89 -4.39 27.19 -2.63
CA LYS A 89 -4.51 25.81 -3.13
C LYS A 89 -5.96 25.37 -3.33
N VAL A 90 -6.85 25.76 -2.41
CA VAL A 90 -8.27 25.40 -2.49
C VAL A 90 -8.99 26.16 -3.61
N LYS A 91 -8.69 27.44 -3.83
CA LYS A 91 -9.22 28.20 -4.98
C LYS A 91 -8.80 27.57 -6.31
N GLU A 92 -7.53 27.19 -6.42
CA GLU A 92 -6.98 26.59 -7.62
C GLU A 92 -7.67 25.27 -7.93
N VAL A 93 -7.69 24.33 -6.98
CA VAL A 93 -8.42 23.05 -7.13
C VAL A 93 -9.90 23.25 -7.43
N ALA A 94 -10.56 24.23 -6.79
CA ALA A 94 -11.97 24.52 -7.03
C ALA A 94 -12.26 25.00 -8.46
N ALA A 95 -11.25 25.54 -9.16
CA ALA A 95 -11.37 26.00 -10.54
C ALA A 95 -11.29 24.85 -11.56
N HIS A 96 -10.82 23.65 -11.19
CA HIS A 96 -10.75 22.50 -12.09
C HIS A 96 -12.15 21.91 -12.34
N PRO A 97 -12.62 21.89 -13.61
CA PRO A 97 -13.85 21.17 -13.96
C PRO A 97 -13.71 19.68 -13.63
N GLY A 98 -14.67 19.12 -12.91
CA GLY A 98 -14.65 17.70 -12.49
C GLY A 98 -14.14 17.46 -11.07
N VAL A 99 -13.66 18.47 -10.35
CA VAL A 99 -13.54 18.39 -8.89
C VAL A 99 -14.90 18.65 -8.26
N ASP A 100 -15.40 17.70 -7.46
CA ASP A 100 -16.73 17.79 -6.87
C ASP A 100 -16.72 18.24 -5.40
N ALA A 101 -15.66 17.90 -4.66
CA ALA A 101 -15.41 18.38 -3.30
C ALA A 101 -13.90 18.44 -3.03
N ILE A 102 -13.52 19.02 -1.90
CA ILE A 102 -12.11 19.19 -1.52
C ILE A 102 -11.86 18.63 -0.13
N LEU A 103 -10.80 17.83 0.02
CA LEU A 103 -10.34 17.32 1.32
C LEU A 103 -9.19 18.19 1.83
N THR A 104 -9.34 18.74 3.04
CA THR A 104 -8.29 19.55 3.68
C THR A 104 -8.12 19.20 5.16
N ALA A 105 -6.89 18.93 5.58
CA ALA A 105 -6.57 18.48 6.94
C ALA A 105 -6.25 19.64 7.88
N SER A 106 -6.24 19.34 9.19
CA SER A 106 -5.73 20.27 10.21
C SER A 106 -4.26 20.64 9.90
N PRO A 107 -3.84 21.91 10.15
CA PRO A 107 -2.46 22.32 9.97
C PRO A 107 -1.47 21.41 10.70
N TYR A 108 -0.56 20.81 9.93
CA TYR A 108 0.48 19.94 10.46
C TYR A 108 1.71 20.75 10.92
N TYR A 109 2.49 20.16 11.84
CA TYR A 109 3.74 20.70 12.39
C TYR A 109 3.57 21.88 13.37
N ASN A 110 2.84 22.93 12.98
CA ASN A 110 2.73 24.18 13.75
C ASN A 110 1.70 24.17 14.89
N LYS A 111 0.88 23.11 15.00
CA LYS A 111 -0.01 22.80 16.14
C LYS A 111 -0.88 23.99 16.61
N PRO A 112 -1.78 24.51 15.76
CA PRO A 112 -2.66 25.61 16.14
C PRO A 112 -3.61 25.22 17.29
N THR A 113 -4.06 26.23 18.05
CA THR A 113 -5.13 26.06 19.05
C THR A 113 -6.47 25.74 18.37
N GLN A 114 -7.47 25.31 19.14
CA GLN A 114 -8.82 25.06 18.61
C GLN A 114 -9.41 26.26 17.85
N GLU A 115 -9.25 27.48 18.38
CA GLU A 115 -9.70 28.69 17.70
C GLU A 115 -8.87 28.99 16.44
N GLY A 116 -7.58 28.68 16.45
CA GLY A 116 -6.74 28.74 15.26
C GLY A 116 -7.20 27.79 14.16
N GLN A 117 -7.56 26.55 14.51
CA GLN A 117 -8.13 25.55 13.59
C GLN A 117 -9.47 26.03 13.03
N TYR A 118 -10.36 26.56 13.88
CA TYR A 118 -11.64 27.12 13.45
C TYR A 118 -11.44 28.23 12.40
N ARG A 119 -10.60 29.22 12.69
CA ARG A 119 -10.34 30.33 11.76
C ARG A 119 -9.69 29.87 10.47
N HIS A 120 -8.76 28.92 10.55
CA HIS A 120 -8.11 28.34 9.37
C HIS A 120 -9.13 27.74 8.40
N PHE A 121 -9.98 26.83 8.89
CA PHE A 121 -10.99 26.19 8.04
C PHE A 121 -12.08 27.15 7.58
N LYS A 122 -12.51 28.08 8.44
CA LYS A 122 -13.49 29.11 8.05
C LYS A 122 -12.97 29.98 6.91
N SER A 123 -11.70 30.42 6.98
CA SER A 123 -11.08 31.21 5.92
C SER A 123 -10.95 30.45 4.59
N ILE A 124 -10.71 29.14 4.64
CA ILE A 124 -10.72 28.28 3.44
C ILE A 124 -12.14 28.16 2.87
N ALA A 125 -13.12 27.92 3.74
CA ALA A 125 -14.53 27.78 3.38
C ALA A 125 -15.09 29.06 2.72
N GLU A 126 -14.75 30.24 3.23
CA GLU A 126 -15.18 31.53 2.69
C GLU A 126 -14.56 31.85 1.32
N ALA A 127 -13.46 31.18 0.93
CA ALA A 127 -12.74 31.45 -0.31
C ALA A 127 -13.29 30.72 -1.55
N VAL A 128 -14.12 29.69 -1.37
CA VAL A 128 -14.64 28.86 -2.47
C VAL A 128 -16.09 28.45 -2.22
N SER A 129 -16.84 28.16 -3.29
CA SER A 129 -18.20 27.60 -3.19
C SER A 129 -18.25 26.07 -3.18
N LYS A 130 -17.13 25.41 -3.52
CA LYS A 130 -17.04 23.95 -3.54
C LYS A 130 -17.20 23.37 -2.12
N PRO A 131 -17.87 22.22 -1.98
CA PRO A 131 -17.95 21.53 -0.69
C PRO A 131 -16.59 21.11 -0.14
N LEU A 132 -16.40 21.24 1.16
CA LEU A 132 -15.19 20.88 1.90
C LEU A 132 -15.47 19.71 2.83
N ILE A 133 -14.54 18.74 2.83
CA ILE A 133 -14.43 17.70 3.83
C ILE A 133 -13.18 18.01 4.65
N LEU A 134 -13.37 18.21 5.96
CA LEU A 134 -12.27 18.40 6.88
C LEU A 134 -11.57 17.07 7.14
N TYR A 135 -10.28 17.08 7.46
CA TYR A 135 -9.56 15.85 7.80
C TYR A 135 -8.87 15.97 9.15
N ASN A 136 -9.42 15.26 10.14
CA ASN A 136 -8.85 15.16 11.48
C ASN A 136 -7.94 13.92 11.56
N VAL A 137 -6.62 14.13 11.71
CA VAL A 137 -5.62 13.05 11.81
C VAL A 137 -4.49 13.44 12.77
N PRO A 138 -4.77 13.54 14.09
CA PRO A 138 -3.82 14.03 15.07
C PRO A 138 -2.48 13.27 15.09
N GLY A 139 -2.49 11.97 14.77
CA GLY A 139 -1.28 11.16 14.65
C GLY A 139 -0.28 11.63 13.56
N ARG A 140 -0.72 12.46 12.61
CA ARG A 140 0.12 13.05 11.55
C ARG A 140 0.28 14.56 11.67
N THR A 141 -0.75 15.27 12.12
CA THR A 141 -0.73 16.73 12.22
C THR A 141 -0.10 17.21 13.53
N GLY A 142 -0.18 16.39 14.59
CA GLY A 142 0.16 16.78 15.95
C GLY A 142 -0.88 17.67 16.62
N ALA A 143 -2.06 17.84 16.02
CA ALA A 143 -3.19 18.62 16.54
C ALA A 143 -4.52 17.91 16.24
N ASN A 144 -5.37 17.80 17.26
CA ASN A 144 -6.71 17.23 17.17
C ASN A 144 -7.75 18.35 16.96
N ILE A 145 -8.71 18.13 16.06
CA ILE A 145 -9.93 18.94 15.99
C ILE A 145 -10.89 18.38 17.03
N GLU A 146 -11.20 19.14 18.07
CA GLU A 146 -12.12 18.69 19.12
C GLU A 146 -13.58 18.72 18.63
N PRO A 147 -14.47 17.85 19.17
CA PRO A 147 -15.89 17.79 18.78
C PRO A 147 -16.59 19.14 18.81
N ALA A 148 -16.35 19.96 19.85
CA ALA A 148 -16.94 21.30 19.95
C ALA A 148 -16.48 22.26 18.82
N THR A 149 -15.21 22.19 18.40
CA THR A 149 -14.70 22.97 17.27
C THR A 149 -15.31 22.47 15.96
N LEU A 150 -15.43 21.15 15.81
CA LEU A 150 -16.03 20.56 14.62
C LEU A 150 -17.52 20.89 14.51
N ALA A 151 -18.27 20.89 15.61
CA ALA A 151 -19.67 21.32 15.64
C ALA A 151 -19.82 22.78 15.19
N ARG A 152 -18.95 23.70 15.65
CA ARG A 152 -18.92 25.08 15.16
C ARG A 152 -18.62 25.19 13.66
N LEU A 153 -17.77 24.30 13.13
CA LEU A 153 -17.41 24.27 11.70
C LEU A 153 -18.52 23.65 10.84
N ALA A 154 -19.32 22.73 11.39
CA ALA A 154 -20.45 22.13 10.69
C ALA A 154 -21.56 23.13 10.34
N GLU A 155 -21.63 24.26 11.05
CA GLU A 155 -22.54 25.38 10.74
C GLU A 155 -22.07 26.24 9.55
N VAL A 156 -20.85 26.04 9.04
CA VAL A 156 -20.35 26.77 7.87
C VAL A 156 -20.90 26.11 6.59
N PRO A 157 -21.65 26.84 5.71
CA PRO A 157 -22.53 26.22 4.70
C PRO A 157 -21.89 25.21 3.75
N ASN A 158 -20.63 25.41 3.36
CA ASN A 158 -19.92 24.53 2.43
C ASN A 158 -18.96 23.55 3.13
N ILE A 159 -18.85 23.55 4.46
CA ILE A 159 -18.15 22.49 5.19
C ILE A 159 -19.14 21.34 5.40
N MET A 160 -19.06 20.32 4.55
CA MET A 160 -20.08 19.28 4.48
C MET A 160 -19.78 18.05 5.33
N GLY A 161 -18.56 17.89 5.82
CA GLY A 161 -18.19 16.69 6.55
C GLY A 161 -16.77 16.65 7.09
N VAL A 162 -16.43 15.53 7.73
CA VAL A 162 -15.11 15.21 8.26
C VAL A 162 -14.70 13.79 7.87
N LYS A 163 -13.43 13.62 7.51
CA LYS A 163 -12.69 12.37 7.60
C LYS A 163 -12.10 12.28 8.99
N GLU A 164 -12.66 11.43 9.84
CA GLU A 164 -12.25 11.27 11.23
C GLU A 164 -11.26 10.10 11.36
N ALA A 165 -9.97 10.42 11.51
CA ALA A 165 -8.87 9.46 11.66
C ALA A 165 -8.14 9.64 13.00
N SER A 166 -8.85 10.04 14.06
CA SER A 166 -8.28 10.12 15.40
C SER A 166 -8.02 8.74 16.01
N GLY A 167 -8.73 7.71 15.54
CA GLY A 167 -8.75 6.38 16.15
C GLY A 167 -9.49 6.33 17.50
N ASN A 168 -10.11 7.45 17.92
CA ASN A 168 -10.82 7.56 19.19
C ASN A 168 -12.33 7.40 18.97
N MET A 169 -12.85 6.20 19.23
CA MET A 169 -14.26 5.89 19.02
C MET A 169 -15.20 6.73 19.89
N SER A 170 -14.78 7.12 21.11
CA SER A 170 -15.59 8.00 21.97
C SER A 170 -15.73 9.39 21.35
N GLN A 171 -14.64 9.94 20.80
CA GLN A 171 -14.67 11.22 20.10
C GLN A 171 -15.53 11.15 18.83
N ILE A 172 -15.40 10.08 18.04
CA ILE A 172 -16.18 9.92 16.80
C ILE A 172 -17.68 9.84 17.13
N ALA A 173 -18.06 9.11 18.19
CA ALA A 173 -19.45 9.06 18.66
C ALA A 173 -19.95 10.43 19.14
N GLU A 174 -19.13 11.19 19.88
CA GLU A 174 -19.45 12.56 20.29
C GLU A 174 -19.64 13.48 19.08
N VAL A 175 -18.77 13.40 18.07
CA VAL A 175 -18.91 14.14 16.81
C VAL A 175 -20.24 13.81 16.14
N CYS A 176 -20.57 12.53 15.97
CA CYS A 176 -21.83 12.12 15.33
C CYS A 176 -23.07 12.63 16.06
N HIS A 177 -22.97 12.91 17.37
CA HIS A 177 -24.05 13.48 18.16
C HIS A 177 -24.09 15.02 18.15
N ALA A 178 -22.92 15.66 18.06
CA ALA A 178 -22.79 17.11 18.17
C ALA A 178 -23.00 17.86 16.84
N VAL A 179 -22.78 17.21 15.70
CA VAL A 179 -22.96 17.81 14.37
C VAL A 179 -24.39 17.59 13.84
N PRO A 180 -24.90 18.44 12.94
CA PRO A 180 -26.19 18.22 12.28
C PRO A 180 -26.23 16.90 11.51
N GLU A 181 -27.41 16.27 11.37
CA GLU A 181 -27.58 15.01 10.62
C GLU A 181 -27.13 15.09 9.15
N THR A 182 -27.11 16.30 8.58
CA THR A 182 -26.63 16.56 7.22
C THR A 182 -25.11 16.56 7.10
N PHE A 183 -24.37 16.65 8.20
CA PHE A 183 -22.92 16.67 8.22
C PHE A 183 -22.35 15.25 8.11
N LEU A 184 -21.45 15.04 7.15
CA LEU A 184 -20.98 13.71 6.78
C LEU A 184 -19.75 13.31 7.61
N VAL A 185 -19.88 12.28 8.45
CA VAL A 185 -18.75 11.70 9.20
C VAL A 185 -18.25 10.45 8.50
N PHE A 186 -17.07 10.51 7.90
CA PHE A 186 -16.39 9.38 7.29
C PHE A 186 -15.34 8.81 8.25
N SER A 187 -15.25 7.49 8.36
CA SER A 187 -14.07 6.86 8.94
C SER A 187 -12.84 7.24 8.13
N GLY A 188 -11.74 7.53 8.82
CA GLY A 188 -10.42 7.66 8.23
C GLY A 188 -9.48 6.51 8.54
N ASP A 189 -9.98 5.47 9.22
CA ASP A 189 -9.25 4.24 9.56
C ASP A 189 -10.07 3.00 9.11
N ASP A 190 -9.44 2.18 8.28
CA ASP A 190 -10.05 0.99 7.67
C ASP A 190 -10.57 0.00 8.72
N ALA A 191 -9.80 -0.22 9.78
CA ALA A 191 -10.06 -1.25 10.78
C ALA A 191 -11.29 -0.93 11.65
N VAL A 192 -11.67 0.34 11.77
CA VAL A 192 -12.79 0.80 12.62
C VAL A 192 -14.00 1.28 11.81
N THR A 193 -14.05 1.02 10.50
CA THR A 193 -15.17 1.41 9.63
C THR A 193 -16.53 0.98 10.18
N LEU A 194 -16.66 -0.28 10.61
CA LEU A 194 -17.93 -0.82 11.09
C LEU A 194 -18.47 -0.11 12.34
N PRO A 195 -17.71 0.04 13.44
CA PRO A 195 -18.21 0.78 14.59
C PRO A 195 -18.48 2.26 14.27
N VAL A 196 -17.72 2.90 13.37
CA VAL A 196 -18.01 4.27 12.92
C VAL A 196 -19.37 4.35 12.22
N VAL A 197 -19.66 3.44 11.29
CA VAL A 197 -20.98 3.39 10.63
C VAL A 197 -22.10 3.10 11.63
N ALA A 198 -21.86 2.23 12.62
CA ALA A 198 -22.85 1.88 13.64
C ALA A 198 -23.28 3.07 14.52
N VAL A 199 -22.42 4.08 14.70
CA VAL A 199 -22.73 5.28 15.50
C VAL A 199 -23.16 6.49 14.67
N GLY A 200 -23.41 6.33 13.36
CA GLY A 200 -23.92 7.40 12.49
C GLY A 200 -22.97 7.81 11.37
N GLY A 201 -21.77 7.21 11.28
CA GLY A 201 -20.87 7.42 10.17
C GLY A 201 -21.47 7.03 8.81
N VAL A 202 -21.11 7.77 7.76
CA VAL A 202 -21.69 7.62 6.43
C VAL A 202 -20.82 6.81 5.48
N GLY A 203 -19.68 6.29 5.95
CA GLY A 203 -18.77 5.49 5.15
C GLY A 203 -17.32 5.65 5.56
N ILE A 204 -16.41 5.53 4.59
CA ILE A 204 -14.96 5.59 4.82
C ILE A 204 -14.22 6.26 3.66
N ILE A 205 -13.12 6.95 3.98
CA ILE A 205 -12.06 7.29 3.03
C ILE A 205 -10.84 6.39 3.31
N SER A 206 -10.71 5.34 2.51
CA SER A 206 -9.98 4.10 2.78
C SER A 206 -8.57 4.06 2.18
N VAL A 207 -7.63 3.43 2.89
CA VAL A 207 -6.33 3.02 2.32
C VAL A 207 -6.47 1.65 1.66
N ALA A 208 -7.05 0.68 2.36
CA ALA A 208 -7.22 -0.70 1.86
C ALA A 208 -8.03 -0.78 0.56
N ALA A 209 -8.93 0.16 0.28
CA ALA A 209 -9.66 0.21 -0.98
C ALA A 209 -8.76 0.40 -2.21
N ASN A 210 -7.49 0.83 -2.04
CA ASN A 210 -6.53 0.80 -3.15
C ASN A 210 -6.29 -0.63 -3.66
N GLU A 211 -6.26 -1.63 -2.80
CA GLU A 211 -5.87 -3.02 -3.13
C GLU A 211 -7.05 -4.00 -3.12
N ILE A 212 -8.13 -3.68 -2.41
CA ILE A 212 -9.38 -4.46 -2.34
C ILE A 212 -10.63 -3.56 -2.51
N PRO A 213 -10.73 -2.78 -3.60
CA PRO A 213 -11.80 -1.77 -3.77
C PRO A 213 -13.21 -2.36 -3.72
N ARG A 214 -13.43 -3.52 -4.36
CA ARG A 214 -14.73 -4.18 -4.38
C ARG A 214 -15.14 -4.60 -2.99
N GLU A 215 -14.26 -5.24 -2.25
CA GLU A 215 -14.59 -5.77 -0.93
C GLU A 215 -14.74 -4.68 0.14
N MET A 216 -13.97 -3.59 0.06
CA MET A 216 -14.19 -2.43 0.92
C MET A 216 -15.52 -1.74 0.62
N THR A 217 -15.89 -1.65 -0.66
CA THR A 217 -17.20 -1.12 -1.08
C THR A 217 -18.32 -2.03 -0.56
N GLU A 218 -18.27 -3.33 -0.81
CA GLU A 218 -19.27 -4.30 -0.34
C GLU A 218 -19.41 -4.29 1.19
N MET A 219 -18.29 -4.26 1.92
CA MET A 219 -18.30 -4.20 3.39
C MET A 219 -18.98 -2.93 3.89
N THR A 220 -18.65 -1.78 3.29
CA THR A 220 -19.18 -0.48 3.70
C THR A 220 -20.68 -0.39 3.37
N GLN A 221 -21.08 -0.80 2.16
CA GLN A 221 -22.48 -0.79 1.75
C GLN A 221 -23.33 -1.76 2.59
N ALA A 222 -22.82 -2.95 2.91
CA ALA A 222 -23.49 -3.89 3.80
C ALA A 222 -23.76 -3.25 5.18
N ALA A 223 -22.75 -2.59 5.78
CA ALA A 223 -22.91 -1.89 7.05
C ALA A 223 -23.95 -0.76 6.96
N LEU A 224 -23.87 0.08 5.92
CA LEU A 224 -24.81 1.19 5.71
C LEU A 224 -26.26 0.74 5.47
N ASN A 225 -26.45 -0.50 4.99
CA ASN A 225 -27.75 -1.12 4.76
C ASN A 225 -28.21 -2.03 5.91
N ASN A 226 -27.54 -2.00 7.07
CA ASN A 226 -27.80 -2.85 8.24
C ASN A 226 -27.60 -4.37 8.00
N ASP A 227 -26.93 -4.77 6.92
CA ASP A 227 -26.44 -6.15 6.72
C ASP A 227 -25.13 -6.35 7.49
N TRP A 228 -25.27 -6.44 8.81
CA TRP A 228 -24.13 -6.60 9.71
C TRP A 228 -23.46 -7.97 9.60
N GLU A 229 -24.15 -8.99 9.10
CA GLU A 229 -23.57 -10.31 8.89
C GLU A 229 -22.52 -10.28 7.79
N THR A 230 -22.88 -9.77 6.60
CA THR A 230 -21.95 -9.59 5.49
C THR A 230 -20.82 -8.64 5.87
N ALA A 231 -21.16 -7.50 6.48
CA ALA A 231 -20.17 -6.50 6.87
C ALA A 231 -19.11 -7.09 7.82
N ARG A 232 -19.52 -7.81 8.88
CA ARG A 232 -18.58 -8.45 9.83
C ARG A 232 -17.79 -9.58 9.21
N ARG A 233 -18.37 -10.34 8.28
CA ARG A 233 -17.67 -11.42 7.58
C ARG A 233 -16.53 -10.87 6.72
N LEU A 234 -16.80 -9.83 5.92
CA LEU A 234 -15.80 -9.16 5.10
C LEU A 234 -14.73 -8.47 5.95
N HIS A 235 -15.16 -7.73 6.98
CA HIS A 235 -14.26 -7.10 7.94
C HIS A 235 -13.32 -8.12 8.57
N ARG A 236 -13.84 -9.23 9.13
CA ARG A 236 -13.01 -10.29 9.73
C ARG A 236 -11.98 -10.85 8.75
N LYS A 237 -12.36 -11.07 7.49
CA LYS A 237 -11.46 -11.60 6.46
C LYS A 237 -10.31 -10.63 6.18
N TYR A 238 -10.61 -9.35 5.98
CA TYR A 238 -9.62 -8.37 5.51
C TYR A 238 -8.98 -7.53 6.64
N PHE A 239 -9.46 -7.64 7.88
CA PHE A 239 -8.90 -6.93 9.03
C PHE A 239 -7.37 -7.10 9.19
N PRO A 240 -6.78 -8.31 9.01
CA PRO A 240 -5.32 -8.45 9.05
C PRO A 240 -4.60 -7.57 8.02
N LEU A 241 -5.15 -7.44 6.81
CA LEU A 241 -4.61 -6.59 5.75
C LEU A 241 -4.76 -5.11 6.11
N MET A 242 -5.94 -4.71 6.58
CA MET A 242 -6.20 -3.34 7.03
C MET A 242 -5.19 -2.90 8.10
N GLN A 243 -4.89 -3.76 9.08
CA GLN A 243 -3.85 -3.49 10.07
C GLN A 243 -2.44 -3.50 9.46
N ALA A 244 -2.15 -4.45 8.56
CA ALA A 244 -0.85 -4.55 7.92
C ALA A 244 -0.51 -3.32 7.06
N ASN A 245 -1.52 -2.61 6.55
CA ASN A 245 -1.32 -1.36 5.83
C ASN A 245 -0.71 -0.21 6.65
N PHE A 246 -0.61 -0.42 7.97
CA PHE A 246 -0.01 0.52 8.91
C PHE A 246 1.11 -0.11 9.76
N ILE A 247 1.64 -1.29 9.37
CA ILE A 247 2.83 -1.89 10.03
C ILE A 247 4.06 -0.99 9.90
N GLU A 248 4.12 -0.22 8.82
CA GLU A 248 4.97 0.94 8.62
C GLU A 248 4.10 2.11 8.13
N SER A 249 4.66 3.31 8.05
CA SER A 249 3.92 4.51 7.64
C SER A 249 3.27 4.35 6.25
N ASN A 250 1.94 4.45 6.18
CA ASN A 250 1.23 4.61 4.91
C ASN A 250 1.81 5.80 4.12
N PRO A 251 2.09 5.66 2.80
CA PRO A 251 1.62 4.59 1.89
C PRO A 251 2.60 3.44 1.58
N LEU A 252 3.65 3.22 2.39
CA LEU A 252 4.64 2.16 2.14
C LEU A 252 3.96 0.78 1.93
N PRO A 253 3.17 0.25 2.88
CA PRO A 253 2.56 -1.07 2.71
C PRO A 253 1.64 -1.20 1.50
N VAL A 254 0.71 -0.26 1.31
CA VAL A 254 -0.30 -0.36 0.25
C VAL A 254 0.32 -0.30 -1.15
N LYS A 255 1.36 0.53 -1.36
CA LYS A 255 2.12 0.54 -2.62
C LYS A 255 2.92 -0.74 -2.82
N ALA A 256 3.49 -1.31 -1.76
CA ALA A 256 4.17 -2.60 -1.85
C ALA A 256 3.21 -3.73 -2.26
N VAL A 257 1.99 -3.78 -1.72
CA VAL A 257 0.99 -4.78 -2.14
C VAL A 257 0.53 -4.55 -3.57
N LEU A 258 0.22 -3.31 -3.97
CA LEU A 258 -0.13 -2.99 -5.35
C LEU A 258 0.97 -3.38 -6.35
N ALA A 259 2.24 -3.20 -6.00
CA ALA A 259 3.36 -3.66 -6.80
C ALA A 259 3.44 -5.20 -6.86
N MET A 260 3.19 -5.90 -5.74
CA MET A 260 3.08 -7.36 -5.71
C MET A 260 1.90 -7.89 -6.52
N MET A 261 0.83 -7.11 -6.68
CA MET A 261 -0.30 -7.38 -7.58
C MET A 261 0.02 -7.08 -9.05
N GLY A 262 1.19 -6.53 -9.36
CA GLY A 262 1.59 -6.14 -10.71
C GLY A 262 0.86 -4.90 -11.24
N LYS A 263 0.28 -4.06 -10.35
CA LYS A 263 -0.50 -2.87 -10.73
C LYS A 263 0.31 -1.58 -10.85
N MET A 264 1.53 -1.57 -10.33
CA MET A 264 2.45 -0.42 -10.39
C MET A 264 3.89 -0.83 -10.07
N GLN A 265 4.84 0.07 -10.32
CA GLN A 265 6.21 -0.08 -9.80
C GLN A 265 6.28 0.29 -8.32
N GLU A 266 7.14 -0.41 -7.56
CA GLU A 266 7.37 -0.12 -6.13
C GLU A 266 8.39 1.03 -5.98
N VAL A 267 7.98 2.25 -6.31
CA VAL A 267 8.81 3.46 -6.22
C VAL A 267 8.22 4.45 -5.22
N TYR A 268 9.06 5.02 -4.37
CA TYR A 268 8.72 6.03 -3.38
C TYR A 268 9.61 7.26 -3.57
N ARG A 269 9.10 8.43 -3.18
CA ARG A 269 9.92 9.64 -3.11
C ARG A 269 10.42 9.86 -1.68
N LEU A 270 11.69 10.25 -1.54
CA LEU A 270 12.24 10.66 -0.25
C LEU A 270 11.34 11.74 0.39
N PRO A 271 11.09 11.68 1.70
CA PRO A 271 11.79 10.85 2.71
C PRO A 271 11.23 9.43 2.88
N LEU A 272 10.26 9.00 2.06
CA LEU A 272 9.76 7.63 2.07
C LEU A 272 10.73 6.69 1.34
N LEU A 273 10.81 5.46 1.82
CA LEU A 273 11.73 4.44 1.33
C LEU A 273 10.99 3.11 1.19
N PRO A 274 11.51 2.15 0.42
CA PRO A 274 10.99 0.78 0.44
C PRO A 274 10.91 0.21 1.85
N MET A 275 9.89 -0.61 2.09
CA MET A 275 9.67 -1.26 3.37
C MET A 275 10.88 -2.09 3.80
N LYS A 276 11.08 -2.21 5.11
CA LYS A 276 12.07 -3.14 5.65
C LYS A 276 11.75 -4.57 5.22
N ARG A 277 12.78 -5.39 5.02
CA ARG A 277 12.62 -6.77 4.54
C ARG A 277 11.65 -7.60 5.40
N ASP A 278 11.74 -7.49 6.72
CA ASP A 278 10.94 -8.31 7.65
C ASP A 278 9.46 -7.92 7.65
N THR A 279 9.16 -6.62 7.68
CA THR A 279 7.79 -6.09 7.62
C THR A 279 7.18 -6.33 6.24
N ARG A 280 7.96 -6.18 5.16
CA ARG A 280 7.53 -6.50 3.79
C ARG A 280 7.19 -7.98 3.64
N SER A 281 8.01 -8.88 4.20
CA SER A 281 7.77 -10.33 4.18
C SER A 281 6.51 -10.70 4.97
N ARG A 282 6.28 -10.02 6.11
CA ARG A 282 5.04 -10.19 6.89
C ARG A 282 3.81 -9.70 6.13
N LEU A 283 3.89 -8.54 5.49
CA LEU A 283 2.83 -7.97 4.66
C LEU A 283 2.48 -8.90 3.48
N GLN A 284 3.48 -9.40 2.76
CA GLN A 284 3.28 -10.36 1.67
C GLN A 284 2.52 -11.61 2.13
N ARG A 285 2.89 -12.17 3.29
CA ARG A 285 2.20 -13.33 3.86
C ARG A 285 0.73 -13.01 4.12
N ILE A 286 0.45 -11.89 4.78
CA ILE A 286 -0.92 -11.46 5.09
C ILE A 286 -1.73 -11.25 3.81
N ALA A 287 -1.20 -10.52 2.84
CA ALA A 287 -1.84 -10.29 1.54
C ALA A 287 -2.14 -11.61 0.79
N THR A 288 -1.25 -12.61 0.93
CA THR A 288 -1.45 -13.95 0.37
C THR A 288 -2.56 -14.71 1.11
N GLU A 289 -2.57 -14.66 2.44
CA GLU A 289 -3.55 -15.35 3.30
C GLU A 289 -4.98 -14.82 3.09
N VAL A 290 -5.14 -13.52 2.87
CA VAL A 290 -6.43 -12.90 2.58
C VAL A 290 -6.85 -12.99 1.10
N GLY A 291 -5.95 -13.48 0.24
CA GLY A 291 -6.21 -13.76 -1.18
C GLY A 291 -6.05 -12.56 -2.13
N VAL A 292 -5.34 -11.51 -1.72
CA VAL A 292 -5.09 -10.31 -2.55
C VAL A 292 -3.98 -10.54 -3.57
N ILE A 293 -2.96 -11.32 -3.18
CA ILE A 293 -1.90 -11.76 -4.08
C ILE A 293 -1.88 -13.28 -4.14
N SER A 294 -1.60 -13.81 -5.33
CA SER A 294 -1.44 -15.26 -5.52
C SER A 294 -0.29 -15.78 -4.67
N LYS A 295 -0.44 -16.99 -4.11
CA LYS A 295 0.70 -17.71 -3.52
C LYS A 295 1.80 -17.76 -4.57
N PRO A 296 3.05 -17.42 -4.22
CA PRO A 296 4.16 -17.69 -5.11
C PRO A 296 4.08 -19.17 -5.48
N VAL A 297 3.93 -19.48 -6.76
CA VAL A 297 4.18 -20.83 -7.24
C VAL A 297 5.61 -21.11 -6.81
N ALA A 298 5.80 -22.10 -5.93
CA ALA A 298 7.15 -22.52 -5.57
C ALA A 298 7.89 -22.72 -6.90
N PRO A 299 9.07 -22.09 -7.10
CA PRO A 299 9.83 -22.32 -8.31
C PRO A 299 9.90 -23.84 -8.51
N ALA A 300 9.58 -24.30 -9.73
CA ALA A 300 9.71 -25.71 -10.07
C ALA A 300 11.06 -26.15 -9.52
N ALA A 301 11.07 -27.20 -8.68
CA ALA A 301 12.29 -27.65 -8.03
C ALA A 301 13.37 -27.74 -9.11
N GLU A 302 14.40 -26.88 -9.02
CA GLU A 302 15.55 -27.00 -9.92
C GLU A 302 16.00 -28.45 -9.85
N ALA A 303 16.17 -29.09 -11.01
CA ALA A 303 16.64 -30.46 -11.06
C ALA A 303 17.89 -30.56 -10.18
N VAL A 304 17.83 -31.42 -9.15
CA VAL A 304 18.95 -31.56 -8.23
C VAL A 304 20.06 -32.28 -8.98
N GLU A 305 20.98 -31.52 -9.54
CA GLU A 305 22.14 -32.07 -10.22
C GLU A 305 23.24 -32.45 -9.22
N PHE A 306 23.94 -33.53 -9.54
CA PHE A 306 25.08 -34.02 -8.78
C PHE A 306 26.35 -33.89 -9.60
N TYR A 307 27.46 -33.60 -8.92
CA TYR A 307 28.77 -33.44 -9.51
C TYR A 307 29.82 -34.23 -8.71
N ILE A 308 30.87 -34.68 -9.39
CA ILE A 308 32.02 -35.34 -8.74
C ILE A 308 33.23 -34.42 -8.88
N TYR A 309 33.86 -34.08 -7.76
CA TYR A 309 35.14 -33.38 -7.71
C TYR A 309 36.27 -34.40 -7.54
N GLU A 310 37.10 -34.53 -8.56
CA GLU A 310 38.30 -35.37 -8.60
C GLU A 310 39.54 -34.51 -8.35
N ASN A 311 40.43 -34.91 -7.45
CA ASN A 311 41.65 -34.16 -7.13
C ASN A 311 42.83 -35.11 -6.87
N TRP A 312 44.00 -34.78 -7.44
CA TRP A 312 45.26 -35.50 -7.29
C TRP A 312 46.46 -34.59 -6.94
N HIS A 313 46.22 -33.38 -6.44
CA HIS A 313 47.27 -32.37 -6.22
C HIS A 313 48.18 -32.62 -5.01
N ALA A 314 47.72 -33.30 -3.94
CA ALA A 314 48.48 -33.41 -2.68
C ALA A 314 48.12 -34.63 -1.81
N GLY A 315 48.00 -35.82 -2.39
CA GLY A 315 47.68 -37.03 -1.63
C GLY A 315 47.13 -38.17 -2.51
N PRO A 316 46.60 -39.25 -1.92
CA PRO A 316 45.93 -40.30 -2.67
C PRO A 316 44.79 -39.72 -3.50
N HIS A 317 44.74 -40.11 -4.77
CA HIS A 317 43.76 -39.63 -5.74
C HIS A 317 42.32 -39.81 -5.20
N LYS A 318 41.56 -38.71 -5.08
CA LYS A 318 40.28 -38.67 -4.38
C LYS A 318 39.16 -38.14 -5.26
N ALA A 319 37.97 -38.76 -5.14
CA ALA A 319 36.73 -38.27 -5.70
C ALA A 319 35.71 -37.94 -4.59
N VAL A 320 35.03 -36.80 -4.70
CA VAL A 320 33.98 -36.37 -3.76
C VAL A 320 32.69 -36.04 -4.50
N LEU A 321 31.56 -36.62 -4.07
CA LEU A 321 30.24 -36.30 -4.63
C LEU A 321 29.62 -35.07 -3.96
N HIS A 322 28.97 -34.22 -4.76
CA HIS A 322 28.34 -32.97 -4.34
C HIS A 322 26.99 -32.74 -5.01
N ARG A 323 26.06 -32.04 -4.33
CA ARG A 323 24.91 -31.38 -4.99
C ARG A 323 25.38 -30.09 -5.65
N ALA A 324 24.76 -29.69 -6.77
CA ALA A 324 25.05 -28.45 -7.49
C ALA A 324 24.99 -27.20 -6.60
N SER A 325 24.07 -27.21 -5.62
CA SER A 325 23.85 -26.12 -4.66
C SER A 325 24.81 -26.12 -3.46
N CYS A 326 25.81 -27.01 -3.40
CA CYS A 326 26.72 -27.10 -2.26
C CYS A 326 27.62 -25.86 -2.14
N GLY A 327 27.45 -25.10 -1.06
CA GLY A 327 28.29 -23.94 -0.71
C GLY A 327 29.47 -24.23 0.22
N GLN A 328 29.66 -25.49 0.61
CA GLN A 328 30.64 -25.89 1.64
C GLN A 328 31.96 -26.46 1.07
N CYS A 329 32.09 -26.60 -0.26
CA CYS A 329 33.34 -27.03 -0.88
C CYS A 329 34.25 -25.81 -1.13
N ASN A 330 35.56 -25.96 -0.89
CA ASN A 330 36.57 -24.90 -1.05
C ASN A 330 36.64 -24.28 -2.47
N SER A 331 35.93 -24.83 -3.46
CA SER A 331 35.93 -24.37 -4.86
C SER A 331 34.55 -23.90 -5.38
N GLY A 332 33.51 -23.87 -4.54
CA GLY A 332 32.17 -23.39 -4.87
C GLY A 332 31.36 -24.31 -5.80
N ARG A 333 30.03 -24.12 -5.77
CA ARG A 333 28.93 -24.71 -6.58
C ARG A 333 29.39 -25.63 -7.72
N GLY A 334 28.90 -26.87 -7.74
CA GLY A 334 29.24 -27.88 -8.75
C GLY A 334 29.31 -27.28 -10.15
N ARG A 335 30.47 -27.42 -10.80
CA ARG A 335 30.75 -26.77 -12.08
C ARG A 335 30.56 -27.77 -13.22
N PRO A 336 30.13 -27.32 -14.41
CA PRO A 336 30.13 -28.15 -15.61
C PRO A 336 31.49 -28.81 -15.82
N SER A 337 31.49 -30.01 -16.41
CA SER A 337 32.69 -30.84 -16.53
C SER A 337 33.86 -30.10 -17.17
N GLY A 338 35.04 -30.17 -16.55
CA GLY A 338 36.25 -29.49 -17.04
C GLY A 338 37.44 -29.63 -16.09
N HIS A 339 38.63 -29.33 -16.61
CA HIS A 339 39.85 -29.27 -15.81
C HIS A 339 39.94 -27.96 -15.03
N ASP A 340 40.26 -28.07 -13.73
CA ASP A 340 40.59 -26.95 -12.86
C ASP A 340 42.12 -26.79 -12.80
N ALA A 341 42.60 -25.57 -12.55
CA ALA A 341 44.02 -25.21 -12.53
C ALA A 341 44.83 -25.94 -11.43
N ASN A 342 44.16 -26.59 -10.49
CA ASN A 342 44.75 -27.21 -9.30
C ASN A 342 44.85 -28.74 -9.37
N HIS A 343 45.17 -29.33 -10.53
CA HIS A 343 45.24 -30.79 -10.70
C HIS A 343 43.96 -31.49 -10.23
N ALA A 344 42.83 -30.94 -10.67
CA ALA A 344 41.51 -31.40 -10.32
C ALA A 344 40.58 -31.36 -11.53
N ARG A 345 39.50 -32.12 -11.46
CA ARG A 345 38.49 -32.21 -12.53
C ARG A 345 37.10 -32.35 -11.95
N TRP A 346 36.16 -31.64 -12.55
CA TRP A 346 34.73 -31.82 -12.28
C TRP A 346 34.11 -32.78 -13.30
N HIS A 347 33.23 -33.67 -12.84
CA HIS A 347 32.42 -34.57 -13.66
C HIS A 347 30.93 -34.35 -13.38
N GLY A 348 30.09 -34.50 -14.40
CA GLY A 348 28.65 -34.20 -14.37
C GLY A 348 28.24 -33.11 -15.36
N PRO A 349 26.99 -32.61 -15.28
CA PRO A 349 25.98 -32.95 -14.27
C PRO A 349 25.47 -34.39 -14.39
N TYR A 350 25.13 -34.98 -13.25
CA TYR A 350 24.35 -36.22 -13.16
C TYR A 350 22.94 -35.90 -12.63
N ALA A 351 21.91 -36.50 -13.23
CA ALA A 351 20.53 -36.19 -12.89
C ALA A 351 20.11 -36.86 -11.57
N THR A 352 20.78 -37.94 -11.17
CA THR A 352 20.51 -38.62 -9.90
C THR A 352 21.78 -38.95 -9.11
N LEU A 353 21.62 -39.12 -7.79
CA LEU A 353 22.71 -39.56 -6.92
C LEU A 353 23.21 -40.97 -7.29
N ALA A 354 22.33 -41.84 -7.79
CA ALA A 354 22.69 -43.19 -8.22
C ALA A 354 23.64 -43.16 -9.43
N GLU A 355 23.35 -42.31 -10.42
CA GLU A 355 24.23 -42.10 -11.58
C GLU A 355 25.60 -41.55 -11.16
N ALA A 356 25.62 -40.54 -10.30
CA ALA A 356 26.88 -39.98 -9.79
C ALA A 356 27.70 -41.01 -9.00
N ARG A 357 27.05 -41.87 -8.19
CA ARG A 357 27.72 -42.95 -7.46
C ARG A 357 28.32 -43.99 -8.40
N SER A 358 27.55 -44.42 -9.40
CA SER A 358 28.02 -45.36 -10.41
C SER A 358 29.20 -44.80 -11.19
N ALA A 359 29.10 -43.55 -11.66
CA ALA A 359 30.18 -42.86 -12.34
C ALA A 359 31.45 -42.79 -11.49
N SER A 360 31.34 -42.41 -10.20
CA SER A 360 32.47 -42.37 -9.27
C SER A 360 33.16 -43.73 -9.10
N GLN A 361 32.42 -44.83 -9.11
CA GLN A 361 32.98 -46.18 -9.00
C GLN A 361 33.82 -46.56 -10.23
N THR A 362 33.45 -46.07 -11.41
CA THR A 362 34.16 -46.36 -12.67
C THR A 362 35.42 -45.52 -12.90
N MET A 363 35.70 -44.52 -12.05
CA MET A 363 36.87 -43.64 -12.21
C MET A 363 38.18 -44.37 -11.89
N ALA A 364 39.05 -44.46 -12.91
CA ALA A 364 40.34 -45.14 -12.82
C ALA A 364 41.33 -44.37 -11.93
N GLY A 365 42.10 -45.09 -11.12
CA GLY A 365 43.15 -44.51 -10.27
C GLY A 365 42.65 -43.78 -9.02
N VAL A 366 41.33 -43.63 -8.80
CA VAL A 366 40.77 -43.02 -7.58
C VAL A 366 40.86 -44.01 -6.42
N LEU A 367 41.62 -43.64 -5.38
CA LEU A 367 41.89 -44.43 -4.18
C LEU A 367 40.90 -44.14 -3.05
N ILE A 368 40.37 -42.91 -2.98
CA ILE A 368 39.43 -42.48 -1.92
C ILE A 368 38.15 -41.93 -2.57
N ARG A 369 37.00 -42.47 -2.17
CA ARG A 369 35.68 -41.99 -2.57
C ARG A 369 34.91 -41.55 -1.33
N SER A 370 34.34 -40.35 -1.36
CA SER A 370 33.57 -39.83 -0.23
C SER A 370 32.40 -38.99 -0.71
N GLU A 371 31.38 -38.84 0.12
CA GLU A 371 30.25 -37.96 -0.14
C GLU A 371 30.38 -36.71 0.73
N CYS A 372 30.14 -35.54 0.15
CA CYS A 372 30.06 -34.30 0.90
C CYS A 372 28.81 -34.32 1.81
N LYS A 373 28.82 -33.58 2.92
CA LYS A 373 27.66 -33.42 3.82
C LYS A 373 26.40 -32.86 3.13
N CYS A 374 26.53 -32.32 1.92
CA CYS A 374 25.39 -31.87 1.14
C CYS A 374 24.62 -33.00 0.45
N ILE A 375 25.20 -34.20 0.32
CA ILE A 375 24.54 -35.40 -0.19
C ILE A 375 23.68 -35.95 0.93
#